data_AF-A0A7C9E4I9-F1
#
_entry.id   AF-A0A7C9E4I9-F1
#
_cell.length_a   1.000
_cell.length_b   1.000
_cell.length_c   1.000
_cell.angle_alpha   90.00
_cell.angle_beta   90.00
_cell.angle_gamma   90.00
#
_symmetry.space_group_name_H-M   'P 1'
#
loop_
_entity.id
_entity.type
_entity.pdbx_description
1 polymer ?
#
loop_
_entity_poly.entity_id
_entity_poly.type
_entity_poly.pdbx_seq_one_letter_code
_entity_poly.pdbx_strand_id
1 'polypeptide(L)'
;LRQLRLFCCWSLKQMPIGLGNLTNLQNLDRFVAKQPSPSDVGGGLSELGTLNNLEGKLNIIVHGRHCESSAANLQMKEKLAALRLDFISSLDESHEEVLEGLQPHADLTELTIRGYQGKALPKWMMKNQLHCSFPNLVKIEVGPAKYCTHLCYFGRLPHLK
;
A
#
# COMPACT_ATOMS: atom_id res chain seq x y z
N LEU A 1 22.34 4.17 -4.23
CA LEU A 1 21.58 3.08 -4.90
C LEU A 1 20.32 3.67 -5.52
N ARG A 2 19.97 3.34 -6.77
CA ARG A 2 18.75 3.85 -7.45
C ARG A 2 17.70 2.77 -7.72
N GLN A 3 18.12 1.50 -7.87
CA GLN A 3 17.21 0.39 -8.09
C GLN A 3 17.50 -0.72 -7.10
N LEU A 4 16.45 -1.27 -6.51
CA LEU A 4 16.48 -2.48 -5.69
C LEU A 4 15.34 -3.37 -6.17
N ARG A 5 15.71 -4.55 -6.70
CA ARG A 5 14.75 -5.52 -7.23
C ARG A 5 14.77 -6.76 -6.36
N LEU A 6 13.61 -7.11 -5.82
CA LEU A 6 13.37 -8.24 -4.94
C LEU A 6 12.38 -9.24 -5.58
N PHE A 7 12.32 -9.24 -6.91
CA PHE A 7 11.65 -10.27 -7.70
C PHE A 7 12.10 -11.66 -7.21
N CYS A 8 11.13 -12.54 -6.95
CA CYS A 8 11.33 -13.90 -6.43
C CYS A 8 11.77 -14.03 -4.97
N CYS A 9 11.89 -12.94 -4.19
CA CYS A 9 12.11 -13.01 -2.74
C CYS A 9 10.81 -13.34 -1.99
N TRP A 10 10.28 -14.55 -2.18
CA TRP A 10 8.99 -14.97 -1.62
C TRP A 10 9.06 -15.35 -0.14
N SER A 11 10.25 -15.74 0.33
CA SER A 11 10.51 -16.06 1.74
C SER A 11 10.94 -14.85 2.58
N LEU A 12 11.01 -13.65 1.98
CA LEU A 12 11.38 -12.44 2.71
C LEU A 12 10.27 -12.06 3.69
N LYS A 13 10.63 -11.90 4.97
CA LYS A 13 9.67 -11.64 6.07
C LYS A 13 9.59 -10.17 6.48
N GLN A 14 10.62 -9.38 6.19
CA GLN A 14 10.68 -7.96 6.49
C GLN A 14 11.78 -7.28 5.67
N MET A 15 11.67 -5.96 5.52
CA MET A 15 12.77 -5.14 5.00
C MET A 15 13.85 -4.90 6.07
N PRO A 16 15.11 -4.69 5.65
CA PRO A 16 16.18 -4.32 6.56
C PRO A 16 15.93 -2.94 7.18
N ILE A 17 16.35 -2.78 8.44
CA ILE A 17 16.36 -1.48 9.11
C ILE A 17 17.33 -0.54 8.37
N GLY A 18 16.92 0.71 8.16
CA GLY A 18 17.71 1.71 7.45
C GLY A 18 17.52 1.70 5.93
N LEU A 19 16.58 0.92 5.39
CA LEU A 19 16.15 1.04 4.00
C LEU A 19 15.72 2.48 3.68
N GLY A 20 15.07 3.16 4.63
CA GLY A 20 14.65 4.56 4.51
C GLY A 20 15.81 5.54 4.27
N ASN A 21 17.06 5.14 4.54
CA ASN A 21 18.23 5.98 4.25
C ASN A 21 18.58 6.00 2.75
N LEU A 22 17.99 5.10 1.95
CA LEU A 22 18.19 5.03 0.50
C LEU A 22 17.32 6.06 -0.22
N THR A 23 17.39 7.34 0.15
CA THR A 23 16.49 8.40 -0.36
C THR A 23 16.59 8.65 -1.88
N ASN A 24 17.67 8.19 -2.52
CA ASN A 24 17.86 8.19 -3.97
C ASN A 24 17.26 6.96 -4.68
N LEU A 25 16.62 6.05 -3.95
CA LEU A 25 15.97 4.87 -4.51
C LEU A 25 14.76 5.29 -5.33
N GLN A 26 14.75 4.85 -6.58
CA GLN A 26 13.71 5.14 -7.58
C GLN A 26 12.86 3.90 -7.83
N ASN A 27 13.47 2.72 -7.97
CA ASN A 27 12.70 1.50 -8.22
C ASN A 27 12.82 0.55 -7.03
N LEU A 28 11.67 0.24 -6.43
CA LEU A 28 11.48 -0.81 -5.45
C LEU A 28 10.21 -1.59 -5.83
N ASP A 29 10.40 -2.81 -6.31
CA ASP A 29 9.31 -3.66 -6.80
C ASP A 29 8.52 -4.34 -5.67
N ARG A 30 9.15 -4.58 -4.52
CA ARG A 30 8.56 -5.25 -3.37
C ARG A 30 9.05 -4.66 -2.05
N PHE A 31 8.13 -4.45 -1.13
CA PHE A 31 8.37 -4.07 0.25
C PHE A 31 7.60 -5.02 1.17
N VAL A 32 8.27 -5.59 2.17
CA VAL A 32 7.63 -6.48 3.16
C VAL A 32 7.57 -5.76 4.50
N ALA A 33 6.36 -5.42 4.94
CA ALA A 33 6.14 -4.79 6.22
C ALA A 33 6.42 -5.79 7.34
N LYS A 34 7.27 -5.40 8.28
CA LYS A 34 7.60 -6.20 9.45
C LYS A 34 6.37 -6.37 10.34
N GLN A 35 6.02 -7.60 10.70
CA GLN A 35 4.96 -7.85 11.67
C GLN A 35 5.28 -7.15 13.00
N PRO A 36 4.36 -6.36 13.59
CA PRO A 36 4.65 -5.67 14.84
C PRO A 36 4.88 -6.67 15.98
N SER A 37 6.00 -6.53 16.69
CA SER A 37 6.28 -7.21 17.95
C SER A 37 6.42 -6.18 19.09
N PRO A 38 5.97 -6.49 20.32
CA PRO A 38 6.17 -5.62 21.49
C PRO A 38 7.64 -5.28 21.78
N SER A 39 8.57 -6.07 21.25
CA SER A 39 10.01 -5.92 21.42
C SER A 39 10.71 -5.18 20.28
N ASP A 40 9.97 -4.76 19.26
CA ASP A 40 10.56 -4.14 18.06
C ASP A 40 10.85 -2.67 18.25
N VAL A 41 12.14 -2.31 18.15
CA VAL A 41 12.59 -0.92 18.06
C VAL A 41 12.96 -0.64 16.60
N GLY A 42 12.08 0.07 15.89
CA GLY A 42 12.30 0.50 14.51
C GLY A 42 12.05 -0.57 13.43
N GLY A 43 12.09 -0.12 12.18
CA GLY A 43 11.70 -0.91 11.01
C GLY A 43 10.17 -0.91 10.77
N GLY A 44 9.75 -1.59 9.70
CA GLY A 44 8.34 -1.65 9.29
C GLY A 44 7.98 -0.55 8.29
N LEU A 45 6.70 -0.16 8.23
CA LEU A 45 6.19 0.75 7.19
C LEU A 45 6.86 2.14 7.19
N SER A 46 7.38 2.60 8.33
CA SER A 46 8.13 3.85 8.44
C SER A 46 9.38 3.91 7.56
N GLU A 47 9.97 2.76 7.20
CA GLU A 47 11.10 2.67 6.27
C GLU A 47 10.73 3.12 4.85
N LEU A 48 9.44 3.08 4.47
CA LEU A 48 8.96 3.68 3.22
C LEU A 48 8.80 5.20 3.31
N GLY A 49 8.69 5.76 4.51
CA GLY A 49 8.24 7.13 4.74
C GLY A 49 9.13 8.21 4.11
N THR A 50 10.43 7.91 3.96
CA THR A 50 11.44 8.80 3.40
C THR A 50 11.75 8.53 1.92
N LEU A 51 11.24 7.44 1.35
CA LEU A 51 11.52 6.99 -0.02
C LEU A 51 10.58 7.66 -1.04
N ASN A 52 10.62 8.99 -1.11
CA ASN A 52 9.68 9.78 -1.93
C ASN A 52 10.01 9.77 -3.43
N ASN A 53 11.22 9.34 -3.81
CA ASN A 53 11.64 9.22 -5.20
C ASN A 53 11.16 7.93 -5.89
N LEU A 54 10.42 7.07 -5.18
CA LEU A 54 9.92 5.83 -5.74
C LEU A 54 8.99 6.07 -6.93
N GLU A 55 9.25 5.37 -8.03
CA GLU A 55 8.55 5.49 -9.29
C GLU A 55 8.11 4.13 -9.86
N GLY A 56 7.14 4.18 -10.77
CA GLY A 56 6.65 2.99 -11.44
C GLY A 56 5.75 2.17 -10.53
N LYS A 57 6.14 0.92 -10.21
CA LYS A 57 5.30 -0.04 -9.49
C LYS A 57 5.92 -0.46 -8.16
N LEU A 58 5.11 -0.40 -7.10
CA LEU A 58 5.45 -0.89 -5.77
C LEU A 58 4.44 -1.95 -5.32
N ASN A 59 4.93 -3.09 -4.84
CA ASN A 59 4.12 -4.07 -4.11
C ASN A 59 4.45 -4.03 -2.62
N ILE A 60 3.47 -3.78 -1.76
CA ILE A 60 3.59 -3.79 -0.31
C ILE A 60 2.89 -5.03 0.22
N ILE A 61 3.67 -5.89 0.87
CA ILE A 61 3.17 -7.05 1.60
C ILE A 61 2.95 -6.63 3.06
N VAL A 62 1.73 -6.77 3.54
CA VAL A 62 1.29 -6.35 4.87
C VAL A 62 0.95 -7.57 5.71
N HIS A 63 1.53 -7.66 6.91
CA HIS A 63 1.30 -8.76 7.84
C HIS A 63 0.57 -8.23 9.08
N GLY A 64 -0.69 -8.65 9.28
CA GLY A 64 -1.49 -8.29 10.44
C GLY A 64 -1.76 -6.79 10.61
N ARG A 65 -1.98 -6.35 11.85
CA ARG A 65 -2.21 -4.94 12.19
C ARG A 65 -0.95 -4.09 12.05
N HIS A 66 -1.13 -2.85 11.64
CA HIS A 66 -0.11 -1.81 11.63
C HIS A 66 -0.75 -0.48 12.03
N CYS A 67 -0.69 -0.14 13.31
CA CYS A 67 -1.32 1.08 13.84
C CYS A 67 -0.69 2.37 13.26
N GLU A 68 0.53 2.29 12.73
CA GLU A 68 1.28 3.43 12.16
C GLU A 68 1.43 3.31 10.64
N SER A 69 0.44 2.74 9.95
CA SER A 69 0.50 2.54 8.50
C SER A 69 0.69 3.83 7.70
N SER A 70 0.23 4.97 8.24
CA SER A 70 0.45 6.31 7.68
C SER A 70 1.92 6.72 7.62
N ALA A 71 2.79 6.12 8.43
CA ALA A 71 4.24 6.36 8.38
C ALA A 71 4.87 5.92 7.05
N ALA A 72 4.20 5.07 6.26
CA ALA A 72 4.63 4.75 4.90
C ALA A 72 4.60 5.95 3.95
N ASN A 73 3.84 7.00 4.29
CA ASN A 73 3.77 8.27 3.57
C ASN A 73 3.60 8.10 2.05
N LEU A 74 2.64 7.26 1.65
CA LEU A 74 2.41 6.93 0.23
C LEU A 74 1.90 8.13 -0.58
N GLN A 75 1.31 9.13 0.07
CA GLN A 75 0.90 10.38 -0.55
C GLN A 75 2.09 11.20 -1.08
N MET A 76 3.29 11.07 -0.51
CA MET A 76 4.46 11.81 -0.99
C MET A 76 5.21 11.13 -2.15
N LYS A 77 4.70 9.98 -2.63
CA LYS A 77 5.34 9.20 -3.71
C LYS A 77 4.69 9.53 -5.05
N GLU A 78 4.86 10.78 -5.48
CA GLU A 78 4.19 11.36 -6.66
C GLU A 78 4.48 10.59 -7.97
N LYS A 79 5.64 9.95 -8.08
CA LYS A 79 6.07 9.23 -9.29
C LYS A 79 5.58 7.79 -9.35
N LEU A 80 4.89 7.32 -8.30
CA LEU A 80 4.36 5.97 -8.25
C LEU A 80 3.11 5.88 -9.12
N ALA A 81 3.18 5.07 -10.18
CA ALA A 81 2.08 4.85 -11.10
C ALA A 81 1.17 3.69 -10.64
N ALA A 82 1.77 2.64 -10.07
CA ALA A 82 1.04 1.44 -9.69
C ALA A 82 1.36 1.00 -8.26
N LEU A 83 0.31 0.76 -7.47
CA LEU A 83 0.40 0.28 -6.11
C LEU A 83 -0.35 -1.04 -5.97
N ARG A 84 0.34 -2.04 -5.42
CA ARG A 84 -0.26 -3.29 -5.00
C ARG A 84 -0.11 -3.45 -3.50
N LEU A 85 -1.21 -3.75 -2.82
CA LEU A 85 -1.28 -4.07 -1.41
C LEU A 85 -1.72 -5.53 -1.27
N ASP A 86 -0.78 -6.38 -0.85
CA ASP A 86 -1.03 -7.79 -0.56
C ASP A 86 -1.12 -7.98 0.96
N PHE A 87 -2.33 -8.15 1.48
CA PHE A 87 -2.56 -8.43 2.90
C PHE A 87 -2.46 -9.93 3.16
N ILE A 88 -1.59 -10.31 4.10
CA ILE A 88 -1.39 -11.68 4.54
C ILE A 88 -2.06 -11.84 5.91
N SER A 89 -2.99 -12.80 5.98
CA SER A 89 -3.83 -13.03 7.15
C SER A 89 -3.03 -13.51 8.37
N SER A 90 -3.13 -12.76 9.47
CA SER A 90 -3.01 -13.29 10.83
C SER A 90 -4.42 -13.38 11.43
N LEU A 91 -4.66 -14.39 12.27
CA LEU A 91 -5.98 -14.63 12.86
C LEU A 91 -6.46 -13.40 13.64
N ASP A 92 -7.75 -13.08 13.51
CA ASP A 92 -8.52 -12.10 14.30
C ASP A 92 -8.18 -10.60 14.16
N GLU A 93 -7.54 -10.18 13.06
CA GLU A 93 -7.15 -8.78 12.87
C GLU A 93 -7.80 -8.09 11.66
N SER A 94 -8.43 -6.92 11.91
CA SER A 94 -9.01 -6.07 10.86
C SER A 94 -7.92 -5.25 10.17
N HIS A 95 -7.91 -5.26 8.84
CA HIS A 95 -6.99 -4.47 8.01
C HIS A 95 -7.49 -3.04 7.72
N GLU A 96 -8.64 -2.63 8.28
CA GLU A 96 -9.28 -1.33 7.99
C GLU A 96 -8.38 -0.14 8.31
N GLU A 97 -7.81 -0.09 9.52
CA GLU A 97 -6.92 1.00 9.94
C GLU A 97 -5.63 1.03 9.11
N VAL A 98 -5.12 -0.16 8.74
CA VAL A 98 -3.92 -0.28 7.92
C VAL A 98 -4.17 0.29 6.54
N LEU A 99 -5.28 -0.12 5.89
CA LEU A 99 -5.64 0.36 4.57
C LEU A 99 -6.00 1.86 4.58
N GLU A 100 -6.60 2.37 5.65
CA GLU A 100 -6.87 3.80 5.81
C GLU A 100 -5.58 4.63 5.77
N GLY A 101 -4.53 4.23 6.49
CA GLY A 101 -3.25 4.94 6.49
C GLY A 101 -2.37 4.72 5.25
N LEU A 102 -2.63 3.68 4.46
CA LEU A 102 -1.94 3.43 3.18
C LEU A 102 -2.58 4.16 1.99
N GLN A 103 -3.03 5.40 2.19
CA GLN A 103 -3.59 6.23 1.13
C GLN A 103 -2.50 6.58 0.08
N PRO A 104 -2.66 6.18 -1.19
CA PRO A 104 -1.71 6.53 -2.25
C PRO A 104 -1.82 8.00 -2.68
N HIS A 105 -0.82 8.47 -3.42
CA HIS A 105 -0.88 9.76 -4.11
C HIS A 105 -1.99 9.79 -5.18
N ALA A 106 -2.53 10.98 -5.45
CA ALA A 106 -3.67 11.17 -6.36
C ALA A 106 -3.39 10.80 -7.83
N ASP A 107 -2.12 10.88 -8.25
CA ASP A 107 -1.69 10.56 -9.62
C ASP A 107 -1.55 9.05 -9.91
N LEU A 108 -1.88 8.19 -8.93
CA LEU A 108 -1.85 6.75 -9.11
C LEU A 108 -2.77 6.32 -10.27
N THR A 109 -2.26 5.47 -11.16
CA THR A 109 -3.01 4.96 -12.31
C THR A 109 -3.54 3.54 -12.08
N GLU A 110 -2.84 2.72 -11.30
CA GLU A 110 -3.27 1.35 -10.98
C GLU A 110 -3.25 1.08 -9.47
N LEU A 111 -4.38 0.59 -8.95
CA LEU A 111 -4.50 0.13 -7.57
C LEU A 111 -4.91 -1.34 -7.53
N THR A 112 -4.18 -2.15 -6.77
CA THR A 112 -4.55 -3.54 -6.48
C THR A 112 -4.56 -3.78 -4.97
N ILE A 113 -5.65 -4.33 -4.45
CA ILE A 113 -5.82 -4.70 -3.04
C ILE A 113 -6.19 -6.18 -2.99
N ARG A 114 -5.33 -7.03 -2.41
CA ARG A 114 -5.58 -8.47 -2.27
C ARG A 114 -5.50 -8.93 -0.82
N GLY A 115 -6.27 -9.95 -0.48
CA GLY A 115 -6.25 -10.56 0.86
C GLY A 115 -6.83 -9.68 1.96
N TYR A 116 -7.55 -8.61 1.60
CA TYR A 116 -8.12 -7.66 2.55
C TYR A 116 -9.17 -8.32 3.44
N GLN A 117 -9.07 -8.11 4.75
CA GLN A 117 -9.96 -8.72 5.76
C GLN A 117 -10.83 -7.70 6.51
N GLY A 118 -10.77 -6.43 6.12
CA GLY A 118 -11.71 -5.44 6.64
C GLY A 118 -13.11 -5.59 6.04
N LYS A 119 -14.12 -5.10 6.78
CA LYS A 119 -15.51 -5.07 6.35
C LYS A 119 -15.80 -3.82 5.51
N ALA A 120 -15.21 -2.69 5.89
CA ALA A 120 -15.32 -1.41 5.19
C ALA A 120 -14.07 -1.13 4.34
N LEU A 121 -14.24 -0.56 3.16
CA LEU A 121 -13.18 0.15 2.45
C LEU A 121 -12.83 1.49 3.16
N PRO A 122 -11.61 2.02 2.95
CA PRO A 122 -11.16 3.24 3.60
C PRO A 122 -11.92 4.47 3.11
N LYS A 123 -11.91 5.55 3.92
CA LYS A 123 -12.62 6.80 3.63
C LYS A 123 -12.13 7.44 2.34
N TRP A 124 -10.84 7.33 2.05
CA TRP A 124 -10.26 7.82 0.80
C TRP A 124 -10.77 7.07 -0.45
N MET A 125 -11.36 5.87 -0.29
CA MET A 125 -12.10 5.20 -1.38
C MET A 125 -13.60 5.50 -1.39
N MET A 126 -14.20 5.78 -0.23
CA MET A 126 -15.65 5.85 -0.04
C MET A 126 -16.27 7.25 -0.20
N LYS A 127 -15.48 8.33 -0.22
CA LYS A 127 -16.03 9.63 -0.62
C LYS A 127 -16.55 9.48 -2.05
N ASN A 128 -17.77 9.93 -2.35
CA ASN A 128 -18.39 9.97 -3.69
C ASN A 128 -17.62 10.84 -4.73
N GLN A 129 -16.33 11.00 -4.51
CA GLN A 129 -15.31 11.82 -5.13
C GLN A 129 -14.06 10.98 -5.42
N LEU A 130 -14.15 9.65 -5.53
CA LEU A 130 -13.00 8.81 -5.92
C LEU A 130 -12.36 9.33 -7.22
N HIS A 131 -13.17 9.85 -8.15
CA HIS A 131 -12.74 10.54 -9.35
C HIS A 131 -12.01 11.87 -9.12
N CYS A 132 -12.23 12.55 -7.99
CA CYS A 132 -11.45 13.73 -7.58
C CYS A 132 -10.18 13.31 -6.83
N SER A 133 -10.24 12.24 -6.03
CA SER A 133 -9.09 11.75 -5.26
C SER A 133 -8.06 11.02 -6.12
N PHE A 134 -8.52 10.36 -7.20
CA PHE A 134 -7.67 9.64 -8.15
C PHE A 134 -8.15 9.86 -9.59
N PRO A 135 -7.95 11.06 -10.14
CA PRO A 135 -8.43 11.41 -11.49
C PRO A 135 -7.81 10.56 -12.59
N ASN A 136 -6.59 10.06 -12.38
CA ASN A 136 -5.79 9.32 -13.38
C ASN A 136 -5.94 7.80 -13.28
N LEU A 137 -6.82 7.31 -12.42
CA LEU A 137 -6.95 5.88 -12.13
C LEU A 137 -7.63 5.13 -13.28
N VAL A 138 -6.88 4.23 -13.90
CA VAL A 138 -7.31 3.45 -15.06
C VAL A 138 -7.64 2.00 -14.72
N LYS A 139 -7.13 1.51 -13.58
CA LYS A 139 -7.32 0.13 -13.14
C LYS A 139 -7.47 0.04 -11.64
N ILE A 140 -8.50 -0.68 -11.20
CA ILE A 140 -8.70 -1.06 -9.80
C ILE A 140 -8.97 -2.56 -9.74
N GLU A 141 -8.25 -3.26 -8.88
CA GLU A 141 -8.50 -4.66 -8.57
C GLU A 141 -8.64 -4.82 -7.05
N VAL A 142 -9.78 -5.33 -6.59
CA VAL A 142 -10.00 -5.66 -5.18
C VAL A 142 -10.40 -7.13 -5.09
N GLY A 143 -9.54 -7.96 -4.49
CA GLY A 143 -9.82 -9.38 -4.32
C GLY A 143 -8.58 -10.23 -4.06
N PRO A 144 -8.68 -11.34 -3.31
CA PRO A 144 -9.84 -11.75 -2.52
C PRO A 144 -10.04 -10.83 -1.32
N ALA A 145 -11.28 -10.41 -1.06
CA ALA A 145 -11.65 -9.52 0.04
C ALA A 145 -12.81 -10.14 0.84
N LYS A 146 -12.48 -11.10 1.71
CA LYS A 146 -13.44 -12.07 2.29
C LYS A 146 -14.62 -11.43 3.02
N TYR A 147 -14.39 -10.32 3.71
CA TYR A 147 -15.38 -9.67 4.58
C TYR A 147 -15.90 -8.35 4.02
N CYS A 148 -15.39 -7.91 2.88
CA CYS A 148 -15.76 -6.62 2.29
C CYS A 148 -17.19 -6.68 1.75
N THR A 149 -18.11 -5.99 2.42
CA THR A 149 -19.54 -6.01 2.07
C THR A 149 -19.98 -4.83 1.22
N HIS A 150 -19.15 -3.79 1.11
CA HIS A 150 -19.47 -2.56 0.39
C HIS A 150 -18.32 -2.16 -0.52
N LEU A 151 -18.59 -2.05 -1.82
CA LEU A 151 -17.69 -1.42 -2.78
C LEU A 151 -18.09 0.05 -2.98
N CYS A 152 -17.11 0.90 -3.26
CA CYS A 152 -17.39 2.28 -3.66
C CYS A 152 -17.90 2.34 -5.11
N TYR A 153 -18.57 3.44 -5.45
CA TYR A 153 -19.13 3.62 -6.79
C TYR A 153 -18.03 3.99 -7.80
N PHE A 154 -17.54 2.99 -8.53
CA PHE A 154 -16.47 3.17 -9.53
C PHE A 154 -16.92 3.87 -10.81
N GLY A 155 -18.24 3.92 -11.09
CA GLY A 155 -18.80 4.40 -12.36
C GLY A 155 -18.60 5.89 -12.69
N ARG A 156 -17.94 6.67 -11.82
CA ARG A 156 -17.58 8.08 -12.06
C ARG A 156 -16.10 8.28 -12.40
N LEU A 157 -15.30 7.22 -12.43
CA LEU A 157 -13.89 7.31 -12.79
C LEU A 157 -13.74 7.50 -14.30
N PRO A 158 -13.13 8.60 -14.78
CA PRO A 158 -13.16 8.98 -16.19
C PRO A 158 -12.32 8.06 -17.09
N HIS A 159 -11.33 7.37 -16.52
CA HIS A 159 -10.35 6.58 -17.28
C HIS A 159 -10.34 5.09 -16.91
N LEU A 160 -11.23 4.65 -16.02
CA LEU A 160 -11.32 3.25 -15.60
C LEU A 160 -11.74 2.38 -16.81
N LYS A 161 -10.96 1.34 -17.07
CA LYS A 161 -11.19 0.38 -18.17
C LYS A 161 -11.79 -0.93 -17.69
#